data_AF-N1SB46-F1
#
_entry.id   AF-N1SB46-F1
#
_cell.length_a   1.000
_cell.length_b   1.000
_cell.length_c   1.000
_cell.angle_alpha   90.00
_cell.angle_beta   90.00
_cell.angle_gamma   90.00
#
_symmetry.space_group_name_H-M   'P 1'
#
loop_
_entity.id
_entity.type
_entity.pdbx_description
1 polymer ?
#
loop_
_entity_poly.entity_id
_entity_poly.type
_entity_poly.pdbx_seq_one_letter_code
_entity_poly.pdbx_strand_id
1 'polypeptide(L)'
;MHSKKLLSLALSLFIAESVVASPCKPKTTTDATSVTSNTLSESTTTILPVSSTTETTLATIETSTAAETSETETETETTTTLLTSTTATSAVDTTTTEEGTTTVGETTTAVEAQTTTTAEAETTTEAATTTAAEPVCAQTLLLANPTPIFGSGNTVDDDSRSVVPPFSIEVYGVGSTDVYVGSNGFVTLSGGSSSFNNGPLPAQSLPSISIMPYWDDLIIRGGTCNTGIYYDVYETDRGNTFTVEWQLSSIGLGDAAGEHFSASFYEDFPGLVRFEYYQTARHGSSATVGLQNGQQYSQYSYNQDNSIPDQFFVEIDTSSGTALTLSGAL
;
A
#
# COMPACT_ATOMS: atom_id res chain seq x y z
N MET A 1 52.61 -64.25 -28.18
CA MET A 1 51.44 -64.80 -27.45
C MET A 1 50.43 -63.66 -27.30
N HIS A 2 49.29 -63.72 -28.00
CA HIS A 2 47.98 -64.13 -27.45
C HIS A 2 47.51 -63.23 -26.28
N SER A 3 46.33 -62.60 -26.29
CA SER A 3 45.28 -62.49 -27.32
C SER A 3 44.33 -61.31 -27.00
N LYS A 4 43.66 -60.72 -28.01
CA LYS A 4 42.54 -59.77 -27.86
C LYS A 4 41.19 -60.49 -28.08
N LYS A 5 40.14 -60.09 -27.35
CA LYS A 5 38.72 -60.24 -27.75
C LYS A 5 38.01 -58.89 -27.45
N LEU A 6 37.20 -58.21 -28.28
CA LEU A 6 36.30 -58.45 -29.44
C LEU A 6 34.80 -58.72 -29.13
N LEU A 7 33.96 -58.20 -30.06
CA LEU A 7 32.48 -58.24 -30.24
C LEU A 7 31.66 -57.19 -29.45
N SER A 8 30.57 -56.59 -29.98
CA SER A 8 29.92 -56.58 -31.33
C SER A 8 28.98 -55.35 -31.43
N LEU A 9 28.97 -54.51 -32.48
CA LEU A 9 28.13 -54.55 -33.73
C LEU A 9 26.60 -54.68 -33.47
N ALA A 10 25.68 -53.97 -34.16
CA ALA A 10 25.77 -53.18 -35.40
C ALA A 10 24.71 -52.05 -35.52
N LEU A 11 24.94 -51.11 -36.44
CA LEU A 11 24.00 -50.07 -36.93
C LEU A 11 23.68 -50.35 -38.41
N SER A 12 22.44 -50.14 -38.85
CA SER A 12 22.07 -50.24 -40.28
C SER A 12 21.06 -49.17 -40.70
N LEU A 13 21.34 -48.54 -41.84
CA LEU A 13 20.68 -47.38 -42.45
C LEU A 13 20.18 -47.77 -43.86
N PHE A 14 19.01 -47.33 -44.32
CA PHE A 14 18.67 -47.27 -45.75
C PHE A 14 17.53 -46.27 -46.09
N ILE A 15 17.38 -46.00 -47.40
CA ILE A 15 16.65 -44.91 -48.09
C ILE A 15 15.94 -45.57 -49.32
N ALA A 16 14.86 -45.08 -49.95
CA ALA A 16 14.14 -43.78 -49.96
C ALA A 16 12.59 -44.02 -50.08
N GLU A 17 11.67 -43.18 -50.56
CA GLU A 17 11.69 -41.91 -51.32
C GLU A 17 10.36 -41.09 -51.14
N SER A 18 9.90 -40.33 -52.15
CA SER A 18 8.65 -39.55 -52.19
C SER A 18 7.88 -39.82 -53.50
N VAL A 19 6.53 -39.76 -53.52
CA VAL A 19 5.68 -39.07 -54.54
C VAL A 19 4.21 -38.94 -54.08
N VAL A 20 3.62 -37.80 -54.43
CA VAL A 20 2.24 -37.26 -54.29
C VAL A 20 1.08 -38.10 -54.87
N ALA A 21 -0.12 -38.10 -54.22
CA ALA A 21 -1.45 -37.77 -54.80
C ALA A 21 -2.68 -38.19 -53.95
N SER A 22 -3.72 -37.35 -53.92
CA SER A 22 -5.09 -37.63 -53.38
C SER A 22 -6.10 -37.86 -54.53
N PRO A 23 -7.44 -37.91 -54.32
CA PRO A 23 -8.28 -38.55 -53.28
C PRO A 23 -9.37 -39.47 -53.90
N CYS A 24 -10.15 -40.23 -53.09
CA CYS A 24 -11.55 -40.56 -53.44
C CYS A 24 -12.40 -41.13 -52.27
N LYS A 25 -13.69 -40.79 -52.21
CA LYS A 25 -14.73 -41.34 -51.31
C LYS A 25 -15.88 -41.89 -52.16
N PRO A 26 -16.34 -43.13 -51.95
CA PRO A 26 -17.68 -43.40 -51.37
C PRO A 26 -17.59 -44.56 -50.33
N LYS A 27 -18.65 -45.18 -49.75
CA LYS A 27 -20.12 -45.03 -49.84
C LYS A 27 -20.76 -45.40 -48.47
N THR A 28 -22.05 -45.12 -48.30
CA THR A 28 -22.93 -45.53 -47.18
C THR A 28 -23.44 -46.99 -47.32
N THR A 29 -23.90 -47.58 -46.20
CA THR A 29 -25.04 -48.54 -45.97
C THR A 29 -24.66 -49.48 -44.80
N THR A 30 -25.17 -49.35 -43.56
CA THR A 30 -26.49 -49.74 -42.97
C THR A 30 -26.48 -51.14 -42.33
N ASP A 31 -27.26 -51.28 -41.25
CA ASP A 31 -27.53 -52.44 -40.39
C ASP A 31 -26.41 -52.93 -39.45
N ALA A 32 -26.62 -53.35 -38.20
CA ALA A 32 -27.61 -53.12 -37.13
C ALA A 32 -27.57 -54.36 -36.22
N THR A 33 -27.08 -54.24 -34.98
CA THR A 33 -27.56 -55.09 -33.88
C THR A 33 -27.26 -54.46 -32.52
N SER A 34 -28.16 -54.69 -31.57
CA SER A 34 -28.28 -54.01 -30.29
C SER A 34 -27.57 -54.71 -29.12
N VAL A 35 -27.02 -53.93 -28.18
CA VAL A 35 -27.12 -54.24 -26.74
C VAL A 35 -27.48 -52.96 -25.98
N THR A 36 -28.37 -53.09 -25.01
CA THR A 36 -29.05 -52.03 -24.24
C THR A 36 -28.21 -51.43 -23.11
N SER A 37 -28.44 -50.15 -22.80
CA SER A 37 -28.30 -49.59 -21.45
C SER A 37 -29.28 -48.42 -21.24
N ASN A 38 -29.84 -48.33 -20.03
CA ASN A 38 -30.96 -47.45 -19.65
C ASN A 38 -30.52 -45.99 -19.44
N THR A 39 -31.10 -45.02 -20.18
CA THR A 39 -32.19 -44.08 -19.79
C THR A 39 -31.83 -42.86 -18.91
N LEU A 40 -32.07 -41.67 -19.49
CA LEU A 40 -32.35 -40.34 -18.89
C LEU A 40 -31.22 -39.66 -18.09
N SER A 41 -31.00 -38.33 -18.18
CA SER A 41 -31.63 -37.29 -19.02
C SER A 41 -30.64 -36.15 -19.28
N GLU A 42 -30.54 -35.68 -20.52
CA GLU A 42 -29.85 -34.42 -20.88
C GLU A 42 -30.85 -33.25 -20.85
N SER A 43 -30.37 -32.04 -20.54
CA SER A 43 -31.15 -30.80 -20.68
C SER A 43 -30.64 -29.99 -21.87
N THR A 44 -31.57 -29.62 -22.76
CA THR A 44 -31.29 -28.95 -24.04
C THR A 44 -30.82 -27.51 -23.86
N THR A 45 -29.69 -27.17 -24.50
CA THR A 45 -29.26 -25.78 -24.69
C THR A 45 -29.98 -25.19 -25.91
N THR A 46 -30.81 -24.16 -25.72
CA THR A 46 -31.45 -23.42 -26.82
C THR A 46 -30.58 -22.24 -27.23
N ILE A 47 -29.98 -22.31 -28.41
CA ILE A 47 -29.24 -21.19 -29.02
C ILE A 47 -30.16 -20.50 -30.04
N LEU A 48 -30.39 -19.19 -29.87
CA LEU A 48 -31.07 -18.36 -30.87
C LEU A 48 -30.03 -17.60 -31.70
N PRO A 49 -30.20 -17.50 -33.04
CA PRO A 49 -29.27 -16.75 -33.88
C PRO A 49 -29.52 -15.24 -33.78
N VAL A 50 -28.46 -14.45 -33.66
CA VAL A 50 -28.51 -12.99 -33.88
C VAL A 50 -28.01 -12.70 -35.29
N SER A 51 -28.83 -12.02 -36.10
CA SER A 51 -28.47 -11.57 -37.44
C SER A 51 -27.89 -10.16 -37.39
N SER A 52 -26.86 -9.91 -38.19
CA SER A 52 -26.27 -8.58 -38.39
C SER A 52 -27.08 -7.72 -39.36
N THR A 53 -27.32 -6.46 -39.01
CA THR A 53 -27.59 -5.38 -39.98
C THR A 53 -26.93 -4.09 -39.51
N THR A 54 -26.08 -3.53 -40.36
CA THR A 54 -25.49 -2.19 -40.20
C THR A 54 -26.51 -1.14 -40.66
N GLU A 55 -26.86 -0.18 -39.81
CA GLU A 55 -27.44 1.09 -40.27
C GLU A 55 -26.78 2.29 -39.60
N THR A 56 -26.30 3.20 -40.44
CA THR A 56 -25.76 4.51 -40.06
C THR A 56 -26.89 5.52 -40.03
N THR A 57 -27.12 6.20 -38.91
CA THR A 57 -28.04 7.34 -38.83
C THR A 57 -27.36 8.58 -38.27
N LEU A 58 -27.32 9.63 -39.10
CA LEU A 58 -26.91 10.97 -38.68
C LEU A 58 -28.02 11.57 -37.80
N ALA A 59 -27.64 12.16 -36.66
CA ALA A 59 -28.51 13.03 -35.88
C ALA A 59 -28.29 14.49 -36.32
N THR A 60 -29.34 15.12 -36.84
CA THR A 60 -29.33 16.50 -37.33
C THR A 60 -29.40 17.50 -36.16
N ILE A 61 -28.70 18.62 -36.29
CA ILE A 61 -28.79 19.76 -35.38
C ILE A 61 -30.10 20.52 -35.64
N GLU A 62 -30.99 20.59 -34.66
CA GLU A 62 -32.08 21.57 -34.67
C GLU A 62 -31.69 22.82 -33.89
N THR A 63 -31.95 23.98 -34.50
CA THR A 63 -31.70 25.30 -33.92
C THR A 63 -33.03 25.90 -33.47
N SER A 64 -33.09 26.49 -32.28
CA SER A 64 -34.24 27.24 -31.79
C SER A 64 -33.80 28.60 -31.24
N THR A 65 -34.41 29.68 -31.73
CA THR A 65 -34.09 31.07 -31.38
C THR A 65 -35.36 31.89 -31.16
N ALA A 66 -35.52 32.42 -29.95
CA ALA A 66 -36.24 33.64 -29.57
C ALA A 66 -35.86 33.94 -28.09
N ALA A 67 -35.34 35.10 -27.65
CA ALA A 67 -35.72 36.50 -27.86
C ALA A 67 -37.12 36.82 -27.28
N GLU A 68 -37.38 37.87 -26.47
CA GLU A 68 -36.53 38.88 -25.79
C GLU A 68 -37.42 39.68 -24.82
N THR A 69 -36.93 40.12 -23.64
CA THR A 69 -37.32 41.32 -22.81
C THR A 69 -36.67 41.20 -21.42
N SER A 70 -35.75 42.09 -21.01
CA SER A 70 -36.00 43.35 -20.25
C SER A 70 -36.62 43.08 -18.86
N GLU A 71 -36.00 43.45 -17.73
CA GLU A 71 -35.70 44.84 -17.32
C GLU A 71 -34.32 45.07 -16.63
N THR A 72 -34.04 46.35 -16.36
CA THR A 72 -32.76 46.98 -16.01
C THR A 72 -32.65 47.37 -14.54
N GLU A 73 -31.44 47.28 -13.95
CA GLU A 73 -30.86 48.20 -12.93
C GLU A 73 -29.43 47.70 -12.62
N THR A 74 -28.38 48.19 -13.29
CA THR A 74 -27.60 49.43 -13.06
C THR A 74 -26.60 49.37 -11.89
N GLU A 75 -25.38 49.83 -12.19
CA GLU A 75 -24.12 49.63 -11.46
C GLU A 75 -24.02 50.40 -10.13
N THR A 76 -23.08 49.98 -9.28
CA THR A 76 -22.21 50.91 -8.54
C THR A 76 -20.85 50.24 -8.28
N GLU A 77 -19.83 50.62 -9.05
CA GLU A 77 -18.44 50.49 -8.57
C GLU A 77 -18.20 51.45 -7.40
N THR A 78 -17.29 51.11 -6.49
CA THR A 78 -16.72 52.13 -5.59
C THR A 78 -15.24 51.87 -5.36
N THR A 79 -14.41 52.51 -6.19
CA THR A 79 -13.00 52.73 -5.90
C THR A 79 -12.87 53.82 -4.83
N THR A 80 -12.07 53.61 -3.78
CA THR A 80 -11.47 54.74 -3.04
C THR A 80 -10.07 54.41 -2.53
N THR A 81 -9.14 55.24 -3.00
CA THR A 81 -7.73 55.42 -2.66
C THR A 81 -7.32 55.33 -1.18
N LEU A 82 -6.20 54.62 -0.97
CA LEU A 82 -4.96 55.08 -0.34
C LEU A 82 -5.02 56.27 0.65
N LEU A 83 -4.60 56.04 1.89
CA LEU A 83 -3.91 57.04 2.70
C LEU A 83 -2.65 56.47 3.35
N THR A 84 -1.57 57.21 3.22
CA THR A 84 -0.26 56.98 3.84
C THR A 84 -0.27 57.38 5.33
N SER A 85 0.53 56.68 6.12
CA SER A 85 1.08 57.24 7.36
C SER A 85 2.58 56.92 7.43
N THR A 86 3.37 57.96 7.68
CA THR A 86 4.84 57.93 7.72
C THR A 86 5.35 58.18 9.14
N THR A 87 6.64 57.87 9.36
CA THR A 87 7.46 58.33 10.51
C THR A 87 7.09 57.73 11.89
N ALA A 88 8.03 57.54 12.83
CA ALA A 88 9.46 57.87 12.84
C ALA A 88 10.31 56.86 13.61
N THR A 89 11.60 56.83 13.26
CA THR A 89 12.70 56.29 14.08
C THR A 89 12.77 56.94 15.46
N SER A 90 13.10 56.19 16.50
CA SER A 90 13.94 56.68 17.61
C SER A 90 14.57 55.51 18.37
N ALA A 91 15.88 55.33 18.17
CA ALA A 91 16.71 54.73 19.20
C ALA A 91 17.04 55.83 20.22
N VAL A 92 16.94 55.54 21.52
CA VAL A 92 17.60 56.33 22.56
C VAL A 92 18.35 55.36 23.46
N ASP A 93 19.66 55.45 23.34
CA ASP A 93 20.66 54.88 24.24
C ASP A 93 20.69 55.72 25.53
N THR A 94 20.77 55.09 26.71
CA THR A 94 21.16 55.80 27.95
C THR A 94 21.92 54.87 28.88
N THR A 95 23.08 55.36 29.31
CA THR A 95 24.16 54.64 29.97
C THR A 95 24.17 54.86 31.49
N THR A 96 25.05 54.11 32.19
CA THR A 96 25.68 54.49 33.49
C THR A 96 24.76 54.42 34.74
N THR A 97 25.21 54.08 35.97
CA THR A 97 26.57 53.86 36.53
C THR A 97 26.56 52.78 37.65
N GLU A 98 27.76 52.37 38.08
CA GLU A 98 28.09 51.43 39.16
C GLU A 98 27.83 51.92 40.61
N GLU A 99 28.28 51.07 41.55
CA GLU A 99 28.44 51.18 43.02
C GLU A 99 27.34 50.52 43.88
N GLY A 100 27.65 49.75 44.93
CA GLY A 100 28.99 49.42 45.45
C GLY A 100 29.00 48.26 46.47
N THR A 101 30.20 47.80 46.80
CA THR A 101 30.52 46.64 47.65
C THR A 101 30.28 46.89 49.15
N THR A 102 29.84 45.89 49.93
CA THR A 102 30.49 45.57 51.22
C THR A 102 30.26 44.12 51.69
N THR A 103 31.27 43.56 52.36
CA THR A 103 31.31 42.21 52.93
C THR A 103 31.19 42.24 54.46
N VAL A 104 30.41 41.32 55.05
CA VAL A 104 30.56 40.82 56.44
C VAL A 104 30.11 39.34 56.41
N GLY A 105 30.79 38.35 57.00
CA GLY A 105 32.06 38.38 57.74
C GLY A 105 31.92 38.01 59.22
N GLU A 106 31.48 36.79 59.55
CA GLU A 106 31.54 36.27 60.93
C GLU A 106 31.93 34.79 60.95
N THR A 107 32.47 34.32 62.08
CA THR A 107 33.48 33.23 62.12
C THR A 107 33.32 32.33 63.36
N THR A 108 33.65 31.04 63.19
CA THR A 108 33.89 30.00 64.22
C THR A 108 32.78 29.62 65.22
N THR A 109 32.55 28.31 65.34
CA THR A 109 33.04 27.55 66.51
C THR A 109 33.14 26.06 66.15
N ALA A 110 34.26 25.43 66.49
CA ALA A 110 34.45 23.99 66.33
C ALA A 110 33.99 23.24 67.60
N VAL A 111 33.44 22.04 67.41
CA VAL A 111 33.22 21.07 68.50
C VAL A 111 33.69 19.71 68.00
N GLU A 112 34.75 19.18 68.63
CA GLU A 112 35.14 17.78 68.45
C GLU A 112 34.11 16.85 69.11
N ALA A 113 33.75 15.77 68.42
CA ALA A 113 33.10 14.62 69.03
C ALA A 113 33.78 13.34 68.50
N GLN A 114 34.15 12.47 69.42
CA GLN A 114 35.05 11.33 69.19
C GLN A 114 34.29 10.00 69.36
N THR A 115 34.66 8.96 68.59
CA THR A 115 34.19 7.55 68.73
C THR A 115 32.71 7.36 68.31
N THR A 116 32.28 6.29 67.62
CA THR A 116 32.74 4.89 67.70
C THR A 116 32.50 4.15 66.37
N THR A 117 33.45 3.34 65.92
CA THR A 117 33.27 2.46 64.74
C THR A 117 32.62 1.14 65.17
N THR A 118 31.32 1.00 64.92
CA THR A 118 30.62 -0.29 64.97
C THR A 118 30.75 -0.95 63.61
N ALA A 119 31.34 -2.14 63.55
CA ALA A 119 31.37 -2.96 62.34
C ALA A 119 29.99 -3.63 62.17
N GLU A 120 29.17 -3.10 61.27
CA GLU A 120 27.90 -3.70 60.89
C GLU A 120 28.14 -4.77 59.82
N ALA A 121 27.60 -5.97 60.03
CA ALA A 121 27.82 -7.10 59.12
C ALA A 121 26.88 -6.99 57.92
N GLU A 122 27.43 -6.64 56.75
CA GLU A 122 26.69 -6.63 55.48
C GLU A 122 26.13 -8.03 55.20
N THR A 123 24.83 -8.21 55.45
CA THR A 123 24.09 -9.39 55.02
C THR A 123 23.53 -9.11 53.65
N THR A 124 24.31 -9.44 52.61
CA THR A 124 23.92 -9.24 51.21
C THR A 124 22.70 -10.10 50.90
N THR A 125 21.51 -9.50 50.98
CA THR A 125 20.28 -10.16 50.53
C THR A 125 20.23 -10.01 49.02
N GLU A 126 20.55 -11.09 48.32
CA GLU A 126 20.43 -11.16 46.86
C GLU A 126 18.95 -11.01 46.50
N ALA A 127 18.57 -9.79 46.13
CA ALA A 127 17.24 -9.48 45.65
C ALA A 127 17.04 -10.23 44.33
N ALA A 128 16.34 -11.35 44.37
CA ALA A 128 15.93 -12.08 43.19
C ALA A 128 15.02 -11.18 42.34
N THR A 129 15.62 -10.49 41.37
CA THR A 129 14.89 -9.75 40.33
C THR A 129 14.14 -10.76 39.49
N THR A 130 12.94 -11.12 39.94
CA THR A 130 11.92 -11.73 39.09
C THR A 130 11.51 -10.67 38.09
N THR A 131 12.25 -10.60 36.98
CA THR A 131 11.75 -9.98 35.75
C THR A 131 10.43 -10.66 35.44
N ALA A 132 9.33 -9.95 35.71
CA ALA A 132 8.04 -10.39 35.22
C ALA A 132 8.18 -10.51 33.71
N ALA A 133 7.93 -11.71 33.17
CA ALA A 133 7.82 -11.85 31.74
C ALA A 133 6.64 -10.97 31.31
N GLU A 134 6.93 -9.88 30.61
CA GLU A 134 5.89 -9.12 29.92
C GLU A 134 5.08 -10.09 29.05
N PRO A 135 3.77 -9.89 28.88
CA PRO A 135 2.94 -10.80 28.12
C PRO A 135 3.51 -10.94 26.71
N VAL A 136 4.16 -12.08 26.43
CA VAL A 136 4.76 -12.38 25.14
C VAL A 136 3.61 -12.58 24.16
N CYS A 137 3.23 -11.50 23.50
CA CYS A 137 2.17 -11.51 22.51
C CYS A 137 2.56 -12.43 21.35
N ALA A 138 1.62 -13.28 20.96
CA ALA A 138 1.77 -14.11 19.77
C ALA A 138 1.85 -13.20 18.56
N GLN A 139 2.98 -13.22 17.85
CA GLN A 139 3.19 -12.43 16.64
C GLN A 139 2.15 -12.80 15.58
N THR A 140 1.56 -11.80 14.93
CA THR A 140 0.60 -11.98 13.81
C THR A 140 1.08 -11.38 12.49
N LEU A 141 2.29 -10.81 12.46
CA LEU A 141 2.95 -10.44 11.20
C LEU A 141 3.12 -11.69 10.34
N LEU A 142 2.83 -11.55 9.05
CA LEU A 142 2.93 -12.62 8.06
C LEU A 142 4.28 -12.61 7.33
N LEU A 143 4.99 -11.48 7.37
CA LEU A 143 6.36 -11.37 6.87
C LEU A 143 7.31 -12.27 7.68
N ALA A 144 8.21 -12.98 6.98
CA ALA A 144 9.09 -13.97 7.61
C ALA A 144 10.29 -13.32 8.33
N ASN A 145 10.81 -12.22 7.81
CA ASN A 145 11.95 -11.46 8.36
C ASN A 145 11.61 -9.96 8.46
N PRO A 146 10.58 -9.57 9.26
CA PRO A 146 10.04 -8.21 9.24
C PRO A 146 11.05 -7.17 9.73
N THR A 147 11.35 -6.20 8.87
CA THR A 147 12.12 -5.01 9.21
C THR A 147 11.17 -3.86 9.58
N PRO A 148 11.25 -3.27 10.79
CA PRO A 148 10.31 -2.24 11.22
C PRO A 148 10.55 -0.90 10.52
N ILE A 149 9.51 -0.37 9.88
CA ILE A 149 9.41 1.04 9.48
C ILE A 149 8.94 1.85 10.70
N PHE A 150 7.86 1.37 11.31
CA PHE A 150 7.30 1.84 12.58
C PHE A 150 7.02 0.63 13.47
N GLY A 151 7.78 0.46 14.56
CA GLY A 151 7.61 -0.67 15.49
C GLY A 151 6.58 -0.39 16.60
N SER A 152 6.12 -1.46 17.27
CA SER A 152 5.05 -1.48 18.29
C SER A 152 5.27 -0.66 19.59
N GLY A 153 6.38 0.07 19.72
CA GLY A 153 6.76 0.73 20.97
C GLY A 153 6.13 2.10 21.22
N ASN A 154 5.75 2.84 20.17
CA ASN A 154 5.27 4.22 20.27
C ASN A 154 3.94 4.38 19.54
N THR A 155 3.12 5.33 19.98
CA THR A 155 1.99 5.81 19.17
C THR A 155 2.54 6.58 17.97
N VAL A 156 2.01 6.28 16.78
CA VAL A 156 2.34 6.98 15.54
C VAL A 156 1.04 7.26 14.81
N ASP A 157 0.88 8.52 14.44
CA ASP A 157 -0.31 9.12 13.85
C ASP A 157 0.21 10.17 12.84
N ASP A 158 -0.42 10.28 11.67
CA ASP A 158 -0.06 11.24 10.61
C ASP A 158 1.44 11.34 10.24
N ASP A 159 2.18 10.22 10.22
CA ASP A 159 3.63 10.20 9.93
C ASP A 159 3.96 9.33 8.70
N SER A 160 5.09 9.61 8.05
CA SER A 160 5.64 8.77 6.97
C SER A 160 7.17 8.71 6.98
N ARG A 161 7.73 7.57 6.58
CA ARG A 161 9.18 7.32 6.56
C ARG A 161 9.66 6.86 5.20
N SER A 162 10.80 7.42 4.78
CA SER A 162 11.55 6.94 3.61
C SER A 162 12.05 5.51 3.85
N VAL A 163 11.91 4.68 2.82
CA VAL A 163 12.43 3.32 2.72
C VAL A 163 13.05 3.17 1.33
N VAL A 164 14.20 2.51 1.27
CA VAL A 164 14.92 2.23 0.02
C VAL A 164 14.69 0.77 -0.36
N PRO A 165 13.73 0.46 -1.25
CA PRO A 165 13.56 -0.89 -1.80
C PRO A 165 14.79 -1.31 -2.62
N PRO A 166 15.01 -2.64 -2.78
CA PRO A 166 16.17 -3.16 -3.51
C PRO A 166 16.09 -2.95 -5.03
N PHE A 167 14.91 -2.62 -5.57
CA PHE A 167 14.64 -2.32 -6.98
C PHE A 167 13.66 -1.13 -7.11
N SER A 168 13.50 -0.62 -8.33
CA SER A 168 12.57 0.48 -8.65
C SER A 168 11.11 0.02 -8.44
N ILE A 169 10.38 0.66 -7.52
CA ILE A 169 8.92 0.52 -7.46
C ILE A 169 8.34 1.45 -8.53
N GLU A 170 7.47 0.94 -9.40
CA GLU A 170 6.93 1.70 -10.53
C GLU A 170 5.40 1.62 -10.62
N VAL A 171 4.78 2.74 -11.01
CA VAL A 171 3.37 2.79 -11.44
C VAL A 171 3.23 3.71 -12.65
N TYR A 172 2.43 3.31 -13.64
CA TYR A 172 2.27 4.01 -14.92
C TYR A 172 3.60 4.34 -15.64
N GLY A 173 4.60 3.45 -15.53
CA GLY A 173 5.92 3.61 -16.14
C GLY A 173 6.79 4.70 -15.54
N VAL A 174 6.49 5.15 -14.31
CA VAL A 174 7.35 6.05 -13.53
C VAL A 174 7.65 5.38 -12.19
N GLY A 175 8.93 5.33 -11.81
CA GLY A 175 9.37 4.64 -10.61
C GLY A 175 10.40 5.38 -9.76
N SER A 176 10.65 4.85 -8.57
CA SER A 176 11.61 5.36 -7.59
C SER A 176 12.19 4.22 -6.74
N THR A 177 13.44 4.39 -6.29
CA THR A 177 14.07 3.60 -5.22
C THR A 177 14.14 4.35 -3.89
N ASP A 178 13.48 5.50 -3.77
CA ASP A 178 13.17 6.18 -2.50
C ASP A 178 11.66 6.33 -2.43
N VAL A 179 11.03 5.60 -1.51
CA VAL A 179 9.58 5.59 -1.31
C VAL A 179 9.23 5.92 0.12
N TYR A 180 8.10 6.56 0.36
CA TYR A 180 7.67 6.99 1.69
C TYR A 180 6.44 6.20 2.09
N VAL A 181 6.54 5.45 3.19
CA VAL A 181 5.46 4.62 3.72
C VAL A 181 4.78 5.39 4.86
N GLY A 182 3.47 5.60 4.74
CA GLY A 182 2.67 6.35 5.72
C GLY A 182 1.92 5.47 6.73
N SER A 183 1.65 6.01 7.91
CA SER A 183 0.74 5.42 8.91
C SER A 183 -0.65 5.17 8.31
N ASN A 184 -1.13 6.14 7.53
CA ASN A 184 -2.42 6.18 6.84
C ASN A 184 -2.49 5.28 5.58
N GLY A 185 -1.85 4.12 5.59
CA GLY A 185 -2.10 3.04 4.63
C GLY A 185 -1.74 3.35 3.16
N PHE A 186 -0.67 4.12 2.93
CA PHE A 186 -0.18 4.47 1.60
C PHE A 186 1.35 4.34 1.46
N VAL A 187 1.80 4.27 0.20
CA VAL A 187 3.20 4.40 -0.24
C VAL A 187 3.28 5.47 -1.33
N THR A 188 4.24 6.39 -1.24
CA THR A 188 4.42 7.48 -2.21
C THR A 188 5.84 7.49 -2.79
N LEU A 189 6.00 7.93 -4.03
CA LEU A 189 7.29 7.84 -4.76
C LEU A 189 7.98 9.21 -4.96
N SER A 190 7.40 10.30 -4.46
CA SER A 190 7.91 11.67 -4.69
C SER A 190 8.01 12.54 -3.43
N GLY A 191 7.86 11.96 -2.24
CA GLY A 191 8.01 12.63 -0.94
C GLY A 191 6.99 12.14 0.09
N GLY A 192 7.29 12.30 1.38
CA GLY A 192 6.38 11.91 2.47
C GLY A 192 5.06 12.70 2.51
N SER A 193 4.08 12.17 3.24
CA SER A 193 2.81 12.84 3.52
C SER A 193 2.30 12.48 4.91
N SER A 194 1.42 13.33 5.44
CA SER A 194 0.70 13.20 6.73
C SER A 194 -0.82 13.26 6.51
N SER A 195 -1.30 12.83 5.34
CA SER A 195 -2.71 12.99 4.97
C SER A 195 -3.55 11.80 5.44
N PHE A 196 -4.32 11.97 6.51
CA PHE A 196 -5.37 11.03 6.96
C PHE A 196 -6.66 11.15 6.15
N ASN A 197 -7.00 12.37 5.68
CA ASN A 197 -8.27 12.63 5.02
C ASN A 197 -8.30 12.04 3.60
N ASN A 198 -8.91 10.87 3.47
CA ASN A 198 -9.04 10.16 2.21
C ASN A 198 -10.00 10.86 1.23
N GLY A 199 -9.87 10.55 -0.05
CA GLY A 199 -10.68 11.15 -1.11
C GLY A 199 -10.72 10.30 -2.38
N PRO A 200 -11.60 10.64 -3.33
CA PRO A 200 -11.62 9.98 -4.63
C PRO A 200 -10.33 10.28 -5.39
N LEU A 201 -9.90 9.35 -6.25
CA LEU A 201 -8.75 9.56 -7.11
C LEU A 201 -9.15 10.37 -8.37
N PRO A 202 -8.29 11.28 -8.84
CA PRO A 202 -6.94 11.54 -8.35
C PRO A 202 -6.94 12.45 -7.11
N ALA A 203 -6.25 12.01 -6.06
CA ALA A 203 -6.14 12.70 -4.78
C ALA A 203 -5.03 13.76 -4.84
N GLN A 204 -5.38 15.01 -4.51
CA GLN A 204 -4.47 16.16 -4.55
C GLN A 204 -3.78 16.44 -3.19
N SER A 205 -4.20 15.76 -2.12
CA SER A 205 -3.61 15.83 -0.77
C SER A 205 -2.43 14.86 -0.58
N LEU A 206 -2.28 13.89 -1.49
CA LEU A 206 -1.12 13.01 -1.58
C LEU A 206 -0.19 13.46 -2.72
N PRO A 207 1.10 13.08 -2.66
CA PRO A 207 2.03 13.24 -3.77
C PRO A 207 1.49 12.63 -5.07
N SER A 208 1.92 13.19 -6.21
CA SER A 208 1.37 12.81 -7.53
C SER A 208 1.45 11.31 -7.80
N ILE A 209 2.51 10.65 -7.35
CA ILE A 209 2.70 9.20 -7.47
C ILE A 209 2.47 8.57 -6.09
N SER A 210 1.32 7.93 -5.95
CA SER A 210 0.85 7.34 -4.69
C SER A 210 0.14 6.01 -4.94
N ILE A 211 0.41 5.05 -4.06
CA ILE A 211 -0.18 3.70 -4.01
C ILE A 211 -0.90 3.60 -2.67
N MET A 212 -2.18 3.28 -2.69
CA MET A 212 -3.08 3.32 -1.54
C MET A 212 -3.74 1.95 -1.40
N PRO A 213 -3.10 0.97 -0.74
CA PRO A 213 -3.75 -0.29 -0.38
C PRO A 213 -4.97 -0.05 0.51
N TYR A 214 -4.89 0.88 1.47
CA TYR A 214 -6.02 1.21 2.34
C TYR A 214 -5.84 2.62 2.93
N TRP A 215 -6.05 3.66 2.12
CA TRP A 215 -5.88 5.03 2.59
C TRP A 215 -7.12 5.51 3.36
N ASP A 216 -6.96 5.67 4.68
CA ASP A 216 -7.95 6.09 5.68
C ASP A 216 -7.21 6.77 6.85
N ASP A 217 -7.93 7.19 7.88
CA ASP A 217 -7.40 7.76 9.12
C ASP A 217 -6.94 6.64 10.08
N LEU A 218 -5.62 6.38 10.16
CA LEU A 218 -5.04 5.16 10.74
C LEU A 218 -3.91 5.45 11.75
N ILE A 219 -3.96 4.76 12.88
CA ILE A 219 -3.07 4.96 14.03
C ILE A 219 -2.41 3.67 14.52
N ILE A 220 -1.09 3.73 14.70
CA ILE A 220 -0.31 2.74 15.46
C ILE A 220 -0.44 3.14 16.93
N ARG A 221 -0.94 2.25 17.80
CA ARG A 221 -1.15 2.55 19.23
C ARG A 221 -0.01 2.01 20.08
N GLY A 222 0.78 2.89 20.71
CA GLY A 222 1.92 2.49 21.53
C GLY A 222 1.50 1.60 22.70
N GLY A 223 2.22 0.50 22.91
CA GLY A 223 1.90 -0.49 23.95
C GLY A 223 0.80 -1.48 23.58
N THR A 224 0.13 -1.33 22.44
CA THR A 224 -0.69 -2.40 21.85
C THR A 224 0.24 -3.41 21.17
N CYS A 225 -0.02 -4.70 21.38
CA CYS A 225 0.71 -5.75 20.69
C CYS A 225 0.30 -5.87 19.22
N ASN A 226 1.20 -6.42 18.40
CA ASN A 226 0.94 -6.67 16.97
C ASN A 226 0.47 -5.42 16.23
N THR A 227 1.12 -4.30 16.52
CA THR A 227 0.93 -3.06 15.78
C THR A 227 2.25 -2.55 15.23
N GLY A 228 2.18 -1.86 14.09
CA GLY A 228 3.31 -1.30 13.41
C GLY A 228 3.18 -1.45 11.90
N ILE A 229 4.23 -1.02 11.21
CA ILE A 229 4.39 -1.17 9.77
C ILE A 229 5.79 -1.71 9.53
N TYR A 230 5.86 -2.81 8.80
CA TYR A 230 7.07 -3.60 8.59
C TYR A 230 7.24 -3.86 7.09
N TYR A 231 8.45 -4.19 6.66
CA TYR A 231 8.69 -4.71 5.31
C TYR A 231 9.61 -5.92 5.33
N ASP A 232 9.53 -6.74 4.28
CA ASP A 232 10.49 -7.82 4.00
C ASP A 232 10.80 -7.84 2.50
N VAL A 233 11.91 -8.49 2.14
CA VAL A 233 12.33 -8.75 0.76
C VAL A 233 12.60 -10.24 0.62
N TYR A 234 11.82 -10.91 -0.23
CA TYR A 234 11.94 -12.34 -0.46
C TYR A 234 11.66 -12.70 -1.92
N GLU A 235 12.17 -13.85 -2.36
CA GLU A 235 11.97 -14.36 -3.71
C GLU A 235 10.59 -15.03 -3.84
N THR A 236 9.88 -14.72 -4.93
CA THR A 236 8.62 -15.38 -5.33
C THR A 236 8.71 -15.88 -6.78
N ASP A 237 7.62 -16.42 -7.33
CA ASP A 237 7.51 -16.69 -8.77
C ASP A 237 7.47 -15.41 -9.64
N ARG A 238 7.41 -14.23 -9.00
CA ARG A 238 7.47 -12.90 -9.62
C ARG A 238 8.81 -12.17 -9.36
N GLY A 239 9.87 -12.91 -9.03
CA GLY A 239 11.21 -12.38 -8.75
C GLY A 239 11.37 -11.91 -7.30
N ASN A 240 12.34 -11.03 -7.04
CA ASN A 240 12.43 -10.38 -5.73
C ASN A 240 11.17 -9.54 -5.49
N THR A 241 10.55 -9.77 -4.35
CA THR A 241 9.31 -9.13 -3.94
C THR A 241 9.57 -8.29 -2.70
N PHE A 242 9.30 -6.99 -2.79
CA PHE A 242 9.32 -6.09 -1.66
C PHE A 242 7.88 -5.94 -1.18
N THR A 243 7.61 -6.36 0.06
CA THR A 243 6.27 -6.32 0.65
C THR A 243 6.28 -5.44 1.88
N VAL A 244 5.36 -4.48 1.94
CA VAL A 244 5.07 -3.69 3.14
C VAL A 244 3.80 -4.26 3.78
N GLU A 245 3.83 -4.49 5.09
CA GLU A 245 2.73 -5.00 5.90
C GLU A 245 2.35 -3.95 6.96
N TRP A 246 1.07 -3.57 6.99
CA TRP A 246 0.48 -2.70 8.01
C TRP A 246 -0.35 -3.56 8.96
N GLN A 247 -0.15 -3.40 10.27
CA GLN A 247 -1.06 -3.92 11.28
C GLN A 247 -1.34 -2.83 12.33
N LEU A 248 -2.56 -2.29 12.36
CA LEU A 248 -2.86 -1.06 13.09
C LEU A 248 -4.37 -0.85 13.33
N SER A 249 -4.74 0.25 13.99
CA SER A 249 -6.14 0.62 14.26
C SER A 249 -6.60 1.75 13.33
N SER A 250 -7.85 1.77 12.90
CA SER A 250 -8.48 2.97 12.33
C SER A 250 -8.95 3.93 13.44
N ILE A 251 -8.81 5.24 13.24
CA ILE A 251 -9.22 6.25 14.23
C ILE A 251 -10.75 6.24 14.38
N GLY A 252 -11.21 6.35 15.63
CA GLY A 252 -12.62 6.21 16.00
C GLY A 252 -13.08 4.76 16.22
N LEU A 253 -12.23 3.76 15.95
CA LEU A 253 -12.38 2.41 16.49
C LEU A 253 -11.55 2.23 17.78
N GLY A 254 -11.80 1.14 18.50
CA GLY A 254 -11.14 0.84 19.79
C GLY A 254 -9.64 0.50 19.66
N ASP A 255 -8.98 0.26 20.79
CA ASP A 255 -7.51 0.18 20.85
C ASP A 255 -6.86 -1.10 20.28
N ALA A 256 -7.64 -2.02 19.72
CA ALA A 256 -7.14 -3.23 19.08
C ALA A 256 -6.76 -2.97 17.62
N ALA A 257 -5.68 -3.59 17.15
CA ALA A 257 -5.39 -3.64 15.71
C ALA A 257 -6.57 -4.30 14.98
N GLY A 258 -7.13 -3.59 14.01
CA GLY A 258 -8.34 -3.96 13.27
C GLY A 258 -8.16 -3.95 11.76
N GLU A 259 -7.14 -3.24 11.27
CA GLU A 259 -6.70 -3.30 9.88
C GLU A 259 -5.38 -4.08 9.82
N HIS A 260 -5.33 -5.11 8.99
CA HIS A 260 -4.17 -5.96 8.72
C HIS A 260 -4.13 -6.28 7.23
N PHE A 261 -3.22 -5.62 6.52
CA PHE A 261 -3.11 -5.68 5.07
C PHE A 261 -1.66 -5.49 4.61
N SER A 262 -1.37 -5.85 3.35
CA SER A 262 -0.06 -5.68 2.74
C SER A 262 -0.13 -5.09 1.34
N ALA A 263 1.01 -4.57 0.86
CA ALA A 263 1.24 -4.17 -0.52
C ALA A 263 2.57 -4.78 -1.00
N SER A 264 2.48 -5.63 -2.03
CA SER A 264 3.63 -6.29 -2.67
C SER A 264 3.97 -5.65 -4.01
N PHE A 265 5.26 -5.46 -4.25
CA PHE A 265 5.87 -4.94 -5.46
C PHE A 265 6.90 -5.94 -5.99
N TYR A 266 7.04 -6.07 -7.30
CA TYR A 266 7.74 -7.20 -7.94
C TYR A 266 8.84 -6.73 -8.91
N GLU A 267 10.07 -7.21 -8.74
CA GLU A 267 11.21 -6.83 -9.59
C GLU A 267 11.00 -7.17 -11.07
N ASP A 268 10.50 -8.37 -11.36
CA ASP A 268 10.30 -8.85 -12.74
C ASP A 268 9.02 -8.30 -13.40
N PHE A 269 8.15 -7.62 -12.64
CA PHE A 269 6.84 -7.12 -13.09
C PHE A 269 6.63 -5.65 -12.70
N PRO A 270 7.46 -4.70 -13.20
CA PRO A 270 7.29 -3.27 -12.92
C PRO A 270 5.93 -2.76 -13.39
N GLY A 271 5.26 -1.99 -12.54
CA GLY A 271 3.89 -1.52 -12.78
C GLY A 271 2.79 -2.45 -12.26
N LEU A 272 3.11 -3.68 -11.83
CA LEU A 272 2.19 -4.60 -11.14
C LEU A 272 2.31 -4.41 -9.63
N VAL A 273 1.17 -4.15 -8.97
CA VAL A 273 1.09 -4.02 -7.52
C VAL A 273 -0.05 -4.91 -7.00
N ARG A 274 0.20 -5.64 -5.91
CA ARG A 274 -0.80 -6.49 -5.26
C ARG A 274 -1.06 -6.02 -3.84
N PHE A 275 -2.32 -5.81 -3.51
CA PHE A 275 -2.81 -5.56 -2.15
C PHE A 275 -3.47 -6.83 -1.63
N GLU A 276 -3.17 -7.22 -0.40
CA GLU A 276 -3.82 -8.33 0.29
C GLU A 276 -4.38 -7.88 1.63
N TYR A 277 -5.58 -8.35 1.97
CA TYR A 277 -6.34 -7.93 3.14
C TYR A 277 -6.65 -9.18 3.97
N TYR A 278 -6.03 -9.26 5.14
CA TYR A 278 -6.17 -10.40 6.04
C TYR A 278 -7.29 -10.14 7.05
N GLN A 279 -7.37 -8.90 7.53
CA GLN A 279 -8.46 -8.38 8.35
C GLN A 279 -8.68 -6.89 8.07
N THR A 280 -9.93 -6.44 7.98
CA THR A 280 -10.31 -5.03 7.83
C THR A 280 -11.49 -4.69 8.71
N ALA A 281 -11.40 -3.64 9.53
CA ALA A 281 -12.42 -3.33 10.53
C ALA A 281 -13.63 -2.56 9.96
N ARG A 282 -13.46 -1.90 8.81
CA ARG A 282 -14.49 -1.11 8.11
C ARG A 282 -14.86 -1.63 6.73
N HIS A 283 -14.23 -2.72 6.28
CA HIS A 283 -14.38 -3.33 4.96
C HIS A 283 -14.38 -2.35 3.76
N GLY A 284 -13.58 -1.29 3.83
CA GLY A 284 -13.47 -0.25 2.79
C GLY A 284 -14.51 0.87 2.84
N SER A 285 -15.45 0.88 3.80
CA SER A 285 -16.50 1.92 3.92
C SER A 285 -15.97 3.34 4.23
N SER A 286 -14.71 3.47 4.64
CA SER A 286 -14.03 4.73 5.01
C SER A 286 -12.70 4.93 4.27
N ALA A 287 -12.31 3.99 3.40
CA ALA A 287 -11.00 3.98 2.77
C ALA A 287 -11.06 4.32 1.27
N THR A 288 -9.95 4.84 0.75
CA THR A 288 -9.65 4.86 -0.69
C THR A 288 -8.67 3.73 -1.00
N VAL A 289 -9.02 2.91 -1.99
CA VAL A 289 -8.15 1.82 -2.49
C VAL A 289 -7.83 2.07 -3.96
N GLY A 290 -6.54 2.08 -4.30
CA GLY A 290 -6.09 2.30 -5.67
C GLY A 290 -4.66 2.79 -5.79
N LEU A 291 -4.35 3.39 -6.94
CA LEU A 291 -3.06 4.02 -7.21
C LEU A 291 -3.18 5.15 -8.23
N GLN A 292 -2.22 6.07 -8.23
CA GLN A 292 -2.19 7.23 -9.12
C GLN A 292 -0.78 7.64 -9.54
N ASN A 293 -0.69 8.27 -10.71
CA ASN A 293 0.36 9.15 -11.18
C ASN A 293 -0.31 10.43 -11.74
N GLY A 294 -0.66 11.35 -10.86
CA GLY A 294 -1.44 12.54 -11.18
C GLY A 294 -2.79 12.18 -11.79
N GLN A 295 -3.03 12.59 -13.05
CA GLN A 295 -4.30 12.33 -13.74
C GLN A 295 -4.43 10.91 -14.32
N GLN A 296 -3.37 10.10 -14.30
CA GLN A 296 -3.48 8.66 -14.55
C GLN A 296 -3.74 7.96 -13.21
N TYR A 297 -4.88 7.29 -13.05
CA TYR A 297 -5.23 6.63 -11.79
C TYR A 297 -6.11 5.41 -12.00
N SER A 298 -6.09 4.52 -11.00
CA SER A 298 -6.97 3.37 -10.88
C SER A 298 -7.57 3.40 -9.49
N GLN A 299 -8.84 3.80 -9.38
CA GLN A 299 -9.59 3.71 -8.14
C GLN A 299 -10.34 2.39 -8.13
N TYR A 300 -9.98 1.50 -7.21
CA TYR A 300 -10.76 0.29 -6.94
C TYR A 300 -12.02 0.64 -6.14
N SER A 301 -11.86 1.39 -5.05
CA SER A 301 -12.97 1.88 -4.23
C SER A 301 -12.64 3.21 -3.54
N TYR A 302 -13.69 3.91 -3.11
CA TYR A 302 -13.63 5.09 -2.24
C TYR A 302 -14.90 5.11 -1.39
N ASN A 303 -14.74 5.03 -0.07
CA ASN A 303 -15.83 5.02 0.91
C ASN A 303 -16.98 4.06 0.53
N GLN A 304 -16.61 2.89 0.02
CA GLN A 304 -17.53 1.90 -0.51
C GLN A 304 -17.64 0.73 0.47
N ASP A 305 -18.80 0.65 1.11
CA ASP A 305 -19.11 -0.40 2.07
C ASP A 305 -18.96 -1.81 1.46
N ASN A 306 -18.35 -2.72 2.23
CA ASN A 306 -18.02 -4.09 1.85
C ASN A 306 -17.22 -4.23 0.53
N SER A 307 -16.48 -3.20 0.10
CA SER A 307 -15.59 -3.28 -1.07
C SER A 307 -14.32 -4.10 -0.81
N ILE A 308 -13.87 -4.15 0.45
CA ILE A 308 -12.68 -4.87 0.88
C ILE A 308 -13.07 -5.80 2.04
N PRO A 309 -13.60 -7.00 1.79
CA PRO A 309 -13.84 -7.97 2.86
C PRO A 309 -12.52 -8.56 3.38
N ASP A 310 -12.59 -9.27 4.52
CA ASP A 310 -11.46 -10.06 5.02
C ASP A 310 -11.10 -11.20 4.06
N GLN A 311 -9.84 -11.64 4.08
CA GLN A 311 -9.27 -12.67 3.21
C GLN A 311 -9.48 -12.38 1.71
N PHE A 312 -9.08 -11.18 1.30
CA PHE A 312 -9.31 -10.64 -0.04
C PHE A 312 -8.04 -10.07 -0.66
N PHE A 313 -8.02 -9.89 -1.98
CA PHE A 313 -6.95 -9.19 -2.68
C PHE A 313 -7.46 -8.26 -3.78
N VAL A 314 -6.67 -7.23 -4.06
CA VAL A 314 -6.80 -6.35 -5.23
C VAL A 314 -5.44 -6.27 -5.90
N GLU A 315 -5.35 -6.58 -7.18
CA GLU A 315 -4.12 -6.57 -7.97
C GLU A 315 -4.30 -5.62 -9.16
N ILE A 316 -3.39 -4.66 -9.32
CA ILE A 316 -3.47 -3.59 -10.31
C ILE A 316 -2.19 -3.60 -11.15
N ASP A 317 -2.34 -3.85 -12.45
CA ASP A 317 -1.28 -3.76 -13.45
C ASP A 317 -1.39 -2.45 -14.23
N THR A 318 -0.33 -1.65 -14.20
CA THR A 318 -0.21 -0.37 -14.92
C THR A 318 0.85 -0.38 -16.03
N SER A 319 1.48 -1.53 -16.30
CA SER A 319 2.58 -1.69 -17.26
C SER A 319 2.22 -1.26 -18.69
N SER A 320 0.93 -1.36 -19.05
CA SER A 320 0.39 -0.92 -20.35
C SER A 320 0.14 0.60 -20.47
N GLY A 321 0.34 1.37 -19.39
CA GLY A 321 -0.06 2.77 -19.28
C GLY A 321 -1.55 2.99 -18.97
N THR A 322 -2.38 1.94 -19.15
CA THR A 322 -3.75 1.84 -18.63
C THR A 322 -3.77 0.81 -17.49
N ALA A 323 -4.61 1.03 -16.47
CA ALA A 323 -4.75 0.07 -15.38
C ALA A 323 -5.65 -1.10 -15.75
N LEU A 324 -5.19 -2.32 -15.48
CA LEU A 324 -6.00 -3.54 -15.42
C LEU A 324 -6.10 -3.95 -13.96
N THR A 325 -7.31 -4.15 -13.45
CA THR A 325 -7.54 -4.50 -12.04
C THR A 325 -8.22 -5.86 -11.93
N LEU A 326 -7.68 -6.72 -11.07
CA LEU A 326 -8.21 -8.02 -10.68
C LEU A 326 -8.47 -8.00 -9.17
N SER A 327 -9.53 -8.66 -8.69
CA SER A 327 -9.78 -8.82 -7.27
C SER A 327 -10.51 -10.12 -6.97
N GLY A 328 -10.31 -10.69 -5.78
CA GLY A 328 -10.94 -11.94 -5.37
C GLY A 328 -10.57 -12.33 -3.93
N ALA A 329 -11.09 -13.47 -3.48
CA ALA A 329 -10.65 -14.06 -2.22
C ALA A 329 -9.20 -14.56 -2.31
N LEU A 330 -8.49 -14.56 -1.17
CA LEU A 330 -7.19 -15.21 -0.97
C LEU A 330 -7.29 -16.75 -0.93
#